data_AF-A0A452FTL6-F1
#
_entry.id   AF-A0A452FTL6-F1
#
_cell.length_a   1.000
_cell.length_b   1.000
_cell.length_c   1.000
_cell.angle_alpha   90.00
_cell.angle_beta   90.00
_cell.angle_gamma   90.00
#
_symmetry.space_group_name_H-M   'P 1'
#
loop_
_entity.id
_entity.type
_entity.pdbx_description
1 polymer ?
#
loop_
_entity_poly.entity_id
_entity_poly.type
_entity_poly.pdbx_seq_one_letter_code
_entity_poly.pdbx_strand_id
1 'polypeptide(L)'
;VDSGSSRSLENTINKIFNKMSTLANPPSILEMPQEIKKSCGDKQVEITVERIKVAKSLKEKQSNDLEKVAFKRKAEGDEKPAGKKEAKIIELDSLLITMPLPHIPLKNIMDVEVKLVYVDEENVSYEFVESYPSTGNQPTCRAAEIVDPLHGPNFSVLPQIDKWLQVALKDASSCYRQKKYAVAAGQFRTALELCSKGAVLGKPFEASAEDIASVASFIETKLVACYLRMRKPDLALNHAHRSIVLNPAYFRNHLRQATVFRCLERYSEAARSAMIADYMFWLCGGSEHGISKLIKLYWQAMIEEAITRAESFSVMYTPFATKIRADKIEKVKEVFTKIHPAYVEYIYTDFQGLHVLPQTVDWASFPPQQYLLTLGFKNKEDGKFLEKVSSRKLPTFTEHKTPFGLLTREDTVRHMETMGKRILPILDFIRGTQLNGSFRACSGVMEKLQYASLLSRLQRVKEQSQVINQAMAELATIPYLQDISQQEAELLQSLMADAMDTLEGRRNDEERVWNTIQKVGRIEDFLYQLEDSFLKTKKLRTARRQKTKMKRLQTAQQS
;
A
#
# COMPACT_ATOMS: atom_id res chain seq x y z
N VAL A 1 -10.84 47.49 0.46
CA VAL A 1 -11.41 46.35 1.21
C VAL A 1 -10.65 45.11 0.76
N ASP A 2 -9.65 44.78 1.57
CA ASP A 2 -8.77 43.63 1.71
C ASP A 2 -8.15 42.91 0.50
N SER A 3 -7.01 43.47 0.09
CA SER A 3 -5.92 42.83 -0.68
C SER A 3 -5.06 41.87 0.16
N GLY A 4 -5.53 41.41 1.32
CA GLY A 4 -4.79 40.54 2.25
C GLY A 4 -4.89 39.03 1.96
N SER A 5 -5.84 38.59 1.13
CA SER A 5 -6.14 37.17 0.90
C SER A 5 -5.21 36.50 -0.14
N SER A 6 -4.70 37.24 -1.14
CA SER A 6 -3.89 36.62 -2.21
C SER A 6 -2.50 36.17 -1.75
N ARG A 7 -1.85 36.93 -0.84
CA ARG A 7 -0.53 36.58 -0.29
C ARG A 7 -0.57 35.36 0.63
N SER A 8 -1.68 35.13 1.33
CA SER A 8 -1.89 33.93 2.17
C SER A 8 -1.99 32.67 1.32
N LEU A 9 -2.75 32.74 0.22
CA LEU A 9 -2.90 31.64 -0.73
C LEU A 9 -1.58 31.36 -1.48
N GLU A 10 -0.87 32.41 -1.91
CA GLU A 10 0.41 32.31 -2.61
C GLU A 10 1.52 31.76 -1.70
N ASN A 11 1.55 32.14 -0.42
CA ASN A 11 2.48 31.58 0.57
C ASN A 11 2.15 30.12 0.91
N THR A 12 0.87 29.75 0.94
CA THR A 12 0.42 28.35 1.17
C THR A 12 0.74 27.48 -0.04
N ILE A 13 0.48 27.98 -1.25
CA ILE A 13 0.82 27.32 -2.52
C ILE A 13 2.34 27.19 -2.64
N ASN A 14 3.14 28.22 -2.33
CA ASN A 14 4.60 28.13 -2.37
C ASN A 14 5.17 27.22 -1.28
N LYS A 15 4.57 27.15 -0.10
CA LYS A 15 4.96 26.20 0.96
C LYS A 15 4.66 24.76 0.56
N ILE A 16 3.55 24.52 -0.14
CA ILE A 16 3.19 23.18 -0.68
C ILE A 16 4.02 22.84 -1.92
N PHE A 17 4.27 23.80 -2.81
CA PHE A 17 5.10 23.64 -4.00
C PHE A 17 6.56 23.40 -3.62
N ASN A 18 7.09 24.09 -2.60
CA ASN A 18 8.42 23.80 -2.04
C ASN A 18 8.44 22.48 -1.25
N LYS A 19 7.36 22.10 -0.56
CA LYS A 19 7.19 20.75 0.03
C LYS A 19 7.09 19.64 -1.02
N MET A 20 6.63 19.93 -2.25
CA MET A 20 6.50 18.94 -3.33
C MET A 20 7.65 18.98 -4.36
N SER A 21 8.37 20.09 -4.49
CA SER A 21 9.46 20.29 -5.46
C SER A 21 10.76 19.62 -5.02
N THR A 22 10.97 19.35 -3.74
CA THR A 22 12.11 18.54 -3.24
C THR A 22 11.94 17.05 -3.52
N LEU A 23 10.76 16.62 -3.97
CA LEU A 23 10.44 15.26 -4.41
C LEU A 23 10.95 14.94 -5.84
N ALA A 24 11.94 15.69 -6.33
CA ALA A 24 12.41 15.71 -7.72
C ALA A 24 13.76 15.02 -7.97
N ASN A 25 14.42 14.48 -6.95
CA ASN A 25 15.70 13.78 -7.17
C ASN A 25 15.48 12.31 -7.54
N PRO A 26 16.13 11.79 -8.61
CA PRO A 26 16.27 10.35 -8.81
C PRO A 26 17.21 9.77 -7.75
N PRO A 27 17.12 8.47 -7.39
CA PRO A 27 18.02 7.88 -6.41
C PRO A 27 19.44 7.80 -6.99
N SER A 28 20.34 8.62 -6.46
CA SER A 28 21.77 8.35 -6.51
C SER A 28 22.08 7.19 -5.58
N ILE A 29 22.89 6.27 -6.11
CA ILE A 29 23.34 5.03 -5.50
C ILE A 29 24.01 5.28 -4.14
N LEU A 30 23.72 4.37 -3.19
CA LEU A 30 24.40 4.16 -1.92
C LEU A 30 25.93 4.24 -2.06
N GLU A 31 26.55 5.22 -1.41
CA GLU A 31 27.94 5.09 -0.91
C GLU A 31 27.88 4.79 0.59
N MET A 32 28.63 3.76 0.99
CA MET A 32 28.74 3.27 2.38
C MET A 32 29.36 4.32 3.32
N PRO A 33 28.98 4.32 4.62
CA PRO A 33 29.61 5.17 5.61
C PRO A 33 30.95 4.60 6.09
N GLN A 34 32.01 5.41 6.02
CA GLN A 34 33.20 5.24 6.86
C GLN A 34 33.11 6.21 8.05
N GLU A 35 32.97 5.68 9.25
CA GLU A 35 33.34 6.41 10.46
C GLU A 35 34.87 6.41 10.61
N ILE A 36 35.46 7.57 10.90
CA ILE A 36 36.35 7.82 12.05
C ILE A 36 36.89 9.28 12.00
N LYS A 37 36.49 10.03 13.04
CA LYS A 37 37.16 11.17 13.73
C LYS A 37 37.46 12.50 13.00
N LYS A 38 36.80 13.55 13.53
CA LYS A 38 37.29 14.88 14.01
C LYS A 38 38.56 15.43 13.30
N SER A 39 38.60 16.62 12.70
CA SER A 39 38.26 17.96 13.23
C SER A 39 38.40 19.05 12.16
N CYS A 40 37.80 20.21 12.42
CA CYS A 40 37.56 21.40 11.58
C CYS A 40 38.82 22.14 11.02
N GLY A 41 38.66 22.80 9.86
CA GLY A 41 39.58 23.82 9.34
C GLY A 41 39.08 24.46 8.02
N ASP A 42 38.65 25.71 8.09
CA ASP A 42 38.10 26.56 7.01
C ASP A 42 39.04 26.84 5.82
N LYS A 43 38.46 27.02 4.61
CA LYS A 43 38.48 28.27 3.81
C LYS A 43 38.17 28.03 2.31
N GLN A 44 37.02 28.58 1.89
CA GLN A 44 36.75 29.41 0.69
C GLN A 44 37.82 29.55 -0.43
N VAL A 45 37.38 29.38 -1.70
CA VAL A 45 37.46 30.37 -2.85
C VAL A 45 37.77 29.78 -4.26
N GLU A 46 36.92 30.23 -5.20
CA GLU A 46 37.02 30.48 -6.67
C GLU A 46 37.34 29.44 -7.77
N ILE A 47 36.33 29.27 -8.64
CA ILE A 47 36.29 29.57 -10.10
C ILE A 47 37.55 29.35 -10.95
N THR A 48 37.48 28.49 -11.98
CA THR A 48 37.73 28.88 -13.39
C THR A 48 37.42 27.79 -14.42
N VAL A 49 37.05 28.28 -15.61
CA VAL A 49 36.64 27.61 -16.85
C VAL A 49 37.88 27.14 -17.64
N GLU A 50 37.83 26.01 -18.36
CA GLU A 50 38.42 25.93 -19.71
C GLU A 50 37.98 24.71 -20.56
N ARG A 51 37.81 25.00 -21.86
CA ARG A 51 37.50 24.11 -22.99
C ARG A 51 38.77 23.40 -23.48
N ILE A 52 38.61 22.29 -24.24
CA ILE A 52 39.29 21.93 -25.53
C ILE A 52 38.90 20.46 -25.87
N LYS A 53 38.08 20.17 -26.90
CA LYS A 53 38.36 19.89 -28.33
C LYS A 53 39.15 18.59 -28.66
N VAL A 54 38.39 17.60 -29.17
CA VAL A 54 38.56 16.77 -30.41
C VAL A 54 39.96 16.24 -30.79
N ALA A 55 40.07 14.91 -31.00
CA ALA A 55 40.55 14.29 -32.27
C ALA A 55 40.43 12.76 -32.30
N LYS A 56 40.18 12.23 -33.52
CA LYS A 56 40.02 10.83 -33.95
C LYS A 56 41.37 10.09 -34.07
N SER A 57 41.35 8.75 -34.07
CA SER A 57 41.92 7.96 -35.19
C SER A 57 41.53 6.47 -35.14
N LEU A 58 41.39 5.91 -36.34
CA LEU A 58 41.10 4.52 -36.72
C LEU A 58 42.38 3.66 -36.78
N LYS A 59 42.23 2.34 -36.61
CA LYS A 59 42.57 1.26 -37.59
C LYS A 59 42.53 -0.13 -36.90
N GLU A 60 41.77 -1.10 -37.44
CA GLU A 60 42.20 -2.22 -38.31
C GLU A 60 43.27 -3.12 -37.62
N LYS A 61 43.25 -4.46 -37.64
CA LYS A 61 42.64 -5.45 -38.54
C LYS A 61 42.85 -6.86 -37.96
N GLN A 62 41.85 -7.72 -38.17
CA GLN A 62 41.88 -9.10 -38.70
C GLN A 62 42.74 -10.25 -38.14
N SER A 63 42.09 -11.42 -38.32
CA SER A 63 42.58 -12.79 -38.57
C SER A 63 42.73 -13.68 -37.33
N ASN A 64 42.47 -14.99 -37.36
CA ASN A 64 41.60 -15.91 -38.11
C ASN A 64 41.96 -17.31 -37.56
N ASP A 65 41.05 -18.27 -37.76
CA ASP A 65 41.24 -19.73 -37.76
C ASP A 65 41.56 -20.42 -36.42
N LEU A 66 40.75 -21.34 -35.89
CA LEU A 66 40.05 -22.55 -36.38
C LEU A 66 40.79 -23.83 -36.00
N GLU A 67 39.97 -24.82 -35.64
CA GLU A 67 40.27 -26.26 -35.52
C GLU A 67 41.05 -26.70 -34.27
N LYS A 68 40.77 -27.83 -33.60
CA LYS A 68 39.77 -28.91 -33.71
C LYS A 68 40.04 -29.82 -32.49
N VAL A 69 38.99 -30.49 -31.98
CA VAL A 69 38.91 -31.95 -31.68
C VAL A 69 40.04 -32.57 -30.84
N ALA A 70 39.87 -33.40 -29.81
CA ALA A 70 38.76 -33.95 -29.04
C ALA A 70 39.35 -34.94 -28.00
N PHE A 71 38.45 -35.49 -27.18
CA PHE A 71 38.50 -36.81 -26.53
C PHE A 71 39.16 -37.01 -25.14
N LYS A 72 38.26 -37.17 -24.16
CA LYS A 72 38.09 -38.29 -23.20
C LYS A 72 39.34 -38.85 -22.49
N ARG A 73 39.32 -38.82 -21.14
CA ARG A 73 38.89 -39.97 -20.28
C ARG A 73 38.91 -39.59 -18.79
N LYS A 74 38.06 -40.31 -18.04
CA LYS A 74 37.80 -40.23 -16.60
C LYS A 74 38.98 -40.74 -15.76
N ALA A 75 39.18 -40.13 -14.59
CA ALA A 75 39.69 -40.79 -13.38
C ALA A 75 39.12 -40.04 -12.16
N GLU A 76 38.67 -40.81 -11.19
CA GLU A 76 38.00 -40.43 -9.94
C GLU A 76 39.07 -40.24 -8.85
N GLY A 77 38.94 -39.21 -8.01
CA GLY A 77 39.85 -38.93 -6.91
C GLY A 77 39.48 -37.61 -6.22
N ASP A 78 38.90 -37.72 -5.03
CA ASP A 78 38.48 -36.62 -4.16
C ASP A 78 39.64 -35.71 -3.75
N GLU A 79 39.44 -34.39 -3.86
CA GLU A 79 39.81 -33.37 -2.85
C GLU A 79 39.34 -31.97 -3.33
N LYS A 80 38.52 -31.28 -2.51
CA LYS A 80 38.10 -29.87 -2.70
C LYS A 80 39.29 -28.93 -2.44
N PRO A 81 39.43 -27.79 -3.15
CA PRO A 81 38.74 -26.58 -2.67
C PRO A 81 38.22 -25.60 -3.75
N ALA A 82 37.21 -24.84 -3.33
CA ALA A 82 36.83 -23.48 -3.74
C ALA A 82 37.05 -23.07 -5.22
N GLY A 83 35.99 -23.18 -6.03
CA GLY A 83 35.89 -22.56 -7.35
C GLY A 83 34.60 -21.74 -7.49
N LYS A 84 34.76 -20.43 -7.72
CA LYS A 84 33.71 -19.50 -8.13
C LYS A 84 32.93 -20.08 -9.32
N LYS A 85 31.63 -20.37 -9.15
CA LYS A 85 30.76 -20.67 -10.28
C LYS A 85 30.36 -19.36 -10.95
N GLU A 86 31.04 -19.05 -12.05
CA GLU A 86 30.51 -18.14 -13.07
C GLU A 86 29.13 -18.65 -13.50
N ALA A 87 28.13 -17.78 -13.35
CA ALA A 87 26.79 -18.01 -13.87
C ALA A 87 26.87 -17.99 -15.40
N LYS A 88 26.80 -19.18 -16.01
CA LYS A 88 26.60 -19.32 -17.46
C LYS A 88 25.31 -18.61 -17.85
N ILE A 89 25.44 -17.68 -18.79
CA ILE A 89 24.36 -17.00 -19.50
C ILE A 89 23.56 -18.08 -20.23
N ILE A 90 22.36 -18.39 -19.73
CA ILE A 90 21.39 -19.25 -20.40
C ILE A 90 20.54 -18.36 -21.32
N GLU A 91 20.48 -18.77 -22.60
CA GLU A 91 19.66 -18.20 -23.66
C GLU A 91 18.20 -17.96 -23.22
N LEU A 92 17.77 -16.72 -23.42
CA LEU A 92 16.51 -16.13 -22.95
C LEU A 92 15.25 -16.70 -23.62
N ASP A 93 15.40 -17.53 -24.67
CA ASP A 93 14.28 -18.03 -25.48
C ASP A 93 13.48 -19.14 -24.80
N SER A 94 13.95 -19.68 -23.66
CA SER A 94 13.32 -20.78 -22.93
C SER A 94 12.65 -20.40 -21.59
N LEU A 95 12.72 -19.13 -21.17
CA LEU A 95 12.36 -18.70 -19.80
C LEU A 95 11.02 -17.97 -19.66
N LEU A 96 10.28 -17.71 -20.75
CA LEU A 96 8.94 -17.10 -20.67
C LEU A 96 7.85 -18.15 -20.41
N ILE A 97 8.12 -19.09 -19.48
CA ILE A 97 7.10 -20.00 -18.97
C ILE A 97 6.24 -19.19 -17.99
N THR A 98 5.14 -18.66 -18.51
CA THR A 98 4.01 -18.19 -17.71
C THR A 98 3.45 -19.42 -17.00
N MET A 99 3.77 -19.61 -15.72
CA MET A 99 3.06 -20.61 -14.92
C MET A 99 1.70 -20.02 -14.54
N PRO A 100 0.56 -20.60 -14.98
CA PRO A 100 -0.71 -20.26 -14.38
C PRO A 100 -0.62 -20.56 -12.88
N LEU A 101 -1.05 -19.61 -12.06
CA LEU A 101 -1.10 -19.75 -10.61
C LEU A 101 -1.97 -21.00 -10.28
N PRO A 102 -1.45 -22.00 -9.55
CA PRO A 102 -2.14 -23.26 -9.36
C PRO A 102 -3.37 -23.07 -8.46
N HIS A 103 -4.56 -23.32 -9.03
CA HIS A 103 -5.84 -23.11 -8.35
C HIS A 103 -5.88 -23.70 -6.94
N ILE A 104 -6.09 -22.85 -5.94
CA ILE A 104 -6.21 -23.27 -4.54
C ILE A 104 -7.67 -23.61 -4.22
N PRO A 105 -7.98 -24.86 -3.82
CA PRO A 105 -9.34 -25.25 -3.44
C PRO A 105 -9.87 -24.44 -2.26
N LEU A 106 -11.15 -24.07 -2.31
CA LEU A 106 -11.84 -23.33 -1.23
C LEU A 106 -11.68 -23.99 0.15
N LYS A 107 -11.61 -25.33 0.21
CA LYS A 107 -11.37 -26.07 1.46
C LYS A 107 -10.08 -25.63 2.14
N ASN A 108 -9.00 -25.45 1.38
CA ASN A 108 -7.71 -25.02 1.93
C ASN A 108 -7.78 -23.59 2.46
N ILE A 109 -8.53 -22.71 1.78
CA ILE A 109 -8.78 -21.34 2.22
C ILE A 109 -9.53 -21.34 3.56
N MET A 110 -10.60 -22.13 3.66
CA MET A 110 -11.37 -22.28 4.90
C MET A 110 -10.52 -22.82 6.05
N ASP A 111 -9.61 -23.76 5.77
CA ASP A 111 -8.68 -24.29 6.77
C ASP A 111 -7.73 -23.20 7.28
N VAL A 112 -7.25 -22.30 6.42
CA VAL A 112 -6.45 -21.13 6.83
C VAL A 112 -7.28 -20.21 7.74
N GLU A 113 -8.53 -19.92 7.38
CA GLU A 113 -9.40 -19.05 8.18
C GLU A 113 -9.67 -19.63 9.57
N VAL A 114 -9.94 -20.94 9.65
CA VAL A 114 -10.12 -21.62 10.94
C VAL A 114 -8.85 -21.53 11.80
N LYS A 115 -7.67 -21.70 11.18
CA LYS A 115 -6.39 -21.71 11.89
C LYS A 115 -5.85 -20.34 12.28
N LEU A 116 -6.18 -19.27 11.55
CA LEU A 116 -5.57 -17.95 11.76
C LEU A 116 -6.57 -16.82 12.02
N VAL A 117 -7.75 -16.86 11.42
CA VAL A 117 -8.74 -15.75 11.45
C VAL A 117 -9.67 -15.90 12.64
N TYR A 118 -10.20 -17.11 12.84
CA TYR A 118 -11.23 -17.40 13.85
C TYR A 118 -10.69 -17.88 15.19
N VAL A 119 -9.36 -17.90 15.35
CA VAL A 119 -8.70 -18.26 16.60
C VAL A 119 -9.20 -17.32 17.69
N ASP A 120 -9.68 -17.91 18.78
CA ASP A 120 -9.90 -17.15 20.00
C ASP A 120 -8.56 -16.93 20.68
N GLU A 121 -7.90 -15.86 20.27
CA GLU A 121 -6.69 -15.37 20.94
C GLU A 121 -6.97 -15.22 22.41
N GLU A 122 -6.09 -15.77 23.25
CA GLU A 122 -6.10 -15.49 24.67
C GLU A 122 -6.09 -13.97 24.89
N ASN A 123 -6.69 -13.53 25.99
CA ASN A 123 -6.84 -12.11 26.31
C ASN A 123 -5.51 -11.40 26.05
N VAL A 124 -5.55 -10.19 25.48
CA VAL A 124 -4.38 -9.29 25.50
C VAL A 124 -3.79 -9.38 26.91
N SER A 125 -2.49 -9.67 27.01
CA SER A 125 -1.76 -9.61 28.28
C SER A 125 -1.85 -8.18 28.75
N TYR A 126 -2.90 -7.92 29.53
CA TYR A 126 -3.22 -6.64 30.08
C TYR A 126 -2.47 -6.55 31.39
N GLU A 127 -1.30 -5.93 31.37
CA GLU A 127 -0.65 -5.48 32.57
C GLU A 127 -1.34 -4.21 33.08
N PHE A 128 -2.52 -4.34 33.69
CA PHE A 128 -2.76 -3.48 34.86
C PHE A 128 -2.08 -4.18 36.02
N VAL A 129 -0.77 -3.95 36.17
CA VAL A 129 0.10 -4.44 37.25
C VAL A 129 -0.37 -5.79 37.82
N GLU A 130 0.14 -6.89 37.28
CA GLU A 130 0.10 -8.16 38.00
C GLU A 130 0.79 -7.95 39.34
N SER A 131 0.03 -7.77 40.42
CA SER A 131 0.54 -7.92 41.77
C SER A 131 0.79 -9.41 42.00
N TYR A 132 1.95 -9.89 41.56
CA TYR A 132 2.43 -11.20 41.97
C TYR A 132 2.54 -11.21 43.51
N PRO A 133 1.95 -12.20 44.21
CA PRO A 133 2.26 -12.41 45.60
C PRO A 133 3.69 -12.95 45.67
N SER A 134 4.64 -12.07 46.00
CA SER A 134 6.03 -12.47 46.28
C SER A 134 6.03 -13.48 47.43
N THR A 135 6.28 -14.74 47.08
CA THR A 135 6.51 -15.81 48.05
C THR A 135 7.99 -15.84 48.36
N GLY A 136 8.31 -15.45 49.61
CA GLY A 136 9.40 -16.01 50.39
C GLY A 136 10.83 -15.62 50.00
N ASN A 137 11.45 -14.79 50.83
CA ASN A 137 12.65 -15.17 51.60
C ASN A 137 12.88 -14.16 52.74
N GLN A 138 12.81 -14.64 53.99
CA GLN A 138 13.24 -13.93 55.20
C GLN A 138 14.78 -13.77 55.20
N PRO A 139 15.32 -12.74 55.89
CA PRO A 139 15.90 -13.02 57.21
C PRO A 139 15.62 -11.96 58.31
N THR A 140 15.24 -12.48 59.48
CA THR A 140 15.68 -12.14 60.87
C THR A 140 15.48 -10.74 61.51
N CYS A 141 14.49 -10.70 62.41
CA CYS A 141 14.42 -10.14 63.78
C CYS A 141 15.17 -8.84 64.20
N ARG A 142 14.42 -7.86 64.75
CA ARG A 142 14.25 -7.68 66.22
C ARG A 142 13.13 -6.68 66.57
N ALA A 143 12.62 -6.86 67.79
CA ALA A 143 11.37 -6.39 68.37
C ALA A 143 11.33 -4.93 68.85
N ALA A 144 10.13 -4.32 68.83
CA ALA A 144 9.62 -3.40 69.83
C ALA A 144 8.07 -3.39 69.81
N GLU A 145 7.48 -3.19 70.98
CA GLU A 145 6.12 -3.54 71.40
C GLU A 145 4.97 -2.64 70.88
N ILE A 146 3.85 -3.30 70.59
CA ILE A 146 2.44 -2.98 70.93
C ILE A 146 2.02 -1.50 70.94
N VAL A 147 1.25 -1.08 69.93
CA VAL A 147 -0.08 -0.43 70.08
C VAL A 147 -0.91 -0.73 68.82
N ASP A 148 -2.02 -1.46 68.97
CA ASP A 148 -3.12 -1.51 68.00
C ASP A 148 -4.05 -0.31 68.30
N PRO A 149 -4.54 0.44 67.29
CA PRO A 149 -5.86 0.06 66.80
C PRO A 149 -6.07 0.24 65.29
N LEU A 150 -6.79 -0.73 64.74
CA LEU A 150 -7.78 -0.61 63.66
C LEU A 150 -7.28 -0.46 62.21
N HIS A 151 -7.95 -1.27 61.38
CA HIS A 151 -8.01 -1.29 59.92
C HIS A 151 -6.91 -2.04 59.16
N GLY A 152 -7.35 -3.17 58.60
CA GLY A 152 -6.63 -4.00 57.63
C GLY A 152 -6.37 -3.32 56.28
N PRO A 153 -5.80 -4.07 55.33
CA PRO A 153 -4.83 -3.58 54.37
C PRO A 153 -5.48 -2.82 53.21
N ASN A 154 -4.91 -1.66 52.89
CA ASN A 154 -5.16 -0.95 51.65
C ASN A 154 -4.58 -1.75 50.48
N PHE A 155 -5.39 -2.62 49.89
CA PHE A 155 -5.17 -3.10 48.54
C PHE A 155 -5.41 -1.95 47.56
N SER A 156 -4.45 -1.74 46.66
CA SER A 156 -4.47 -0.78 45.57
C SER A 156 -5.76 -0.90 44.75
N VAL A 157 -6.56 0.17 44.79
CA VAL A 157 -7.84 0.27 44.10
C VAL A 157 -7.57 0.56 42.62
N LEU A 158 -7.52 -0.49 41.79
CA LEU A 158 -7.66 -0.36 40.33
C LEU A 158 -8.90 0.50 40.02
N PRO A 159 -8.85 1.45 39.06
CA PRO A 159 -10.02 2.19 38.63
C PRO A 159 -11.17 1.21 38.30
N GLN A 160 -12.37 1.48 38.82
CA GLN A 160 -13.53 0.59 38.72
C GLN A 160 -13.89 0.21 37.26
N ILE A 161 -13.52 1.05 36.31
CA ILE A 161 -13.72 0.88 34.86
C ILE A 161 -12.86 -0.27 34.31
N ASP A 162 -11.62 -0.44 34.80
CA ASP A 162 -10.72 -1.51 34.36
C ASP A 162 -11.25 -2.88 34.75
N LYS A 163 -11.79 -2.99 35.97
CA LYS A 163 -12.43 -4.21 36.45
C LYS A 163 -13.65 -4.57 35.60
N TRP A 164 -14.49 -3.59 35.27
CA TRP A 164 -15.67 -3.81 34.43
C TRP A 164 -15.31 -4.20 32.99
N LEU A 165 -14.30 -3.54 32.42
CA LEU A 165 -13.79 -3.87 31.09
C LEU A 165 -13.25 -5.31 31.05
N GLN A 166 -12.42 -5.69 32.02
CA GLN A 166 -11.88 -7.04 32.12
C GLN A 166 -12.98 -8.11 32.25
N VAL A 167 -14.00 -7.86 33.07
CA VAL A 167 -15.15 -8.78 33.18
C VAL A 167 -15.90 -8.89 31.86
N ALA A 168 -16.22 -7.76 31.21
CA ALA A 168 -16.92 -7.75 29.93
C ALA A 168 -16.16 -8.50 28.83
N LEU A 169 -14.82 -8.36 28.77
CA LEU A 169 -13.97 -9.07 27.82
C LEU A 169 -13.95 -10.58 28.09
N LYS A 170 -13.81 -11.00 29.35
CA LYS A 170 -13.82 -12.43 29.72
C LYS A 170 -15.17 -13.07 29.40
N ASP A 171 -16.27 -12.40 29.71
CA ASP A 171 -17.62 -12.88 29.41
C ASP A 171 -17.84 -12.99 27.90
N ALA A 172 -17.41 -11.99 27.13
CA ALA A 172 -17.49 -11.99 25.67
C ALA A 172 -16.70 -13.15 25.04
N SER A 173 -15.46 -13.37 25.48
CA SER A 173 -14.63 -14.50 25.04
C SER A 173 -15.25 -15.85 25.42
N SER A 174 -15.81 -15.97 26.63
CA SER A 174 -16.54 -17.17 27.06
C SER A 174 -17.74 -17.45 26.15
N CYS A 175 -18.55 -16.42 25.85
CA CYS A 175 -19.67 -16.54 24.92
C CYS A 175 -19.21 -16.92 23.51
N TYR A 176 -18.08 -16.37 23.04
CA TYR A 176 -17.50 -16.73 21.74
C TYR A 176 -17.09 -18.21 21.68
N ARG A 177 -16.41 -18.72 22.71
CA ARG A 177 -16.04 -20.15 22.83
C ARG A 177 -17.25 -21.07 22.88
N GLN A 178 -18.33 -20.63 23.53
CA GLN A 178 -19.63 -21.32 23.55
C GLN A 178 -20.41 -21.21 22.23
N LYS A 179 -19.82 -20.62 21.18
CA LYS A 179 -20.44 -20.36 19.86
C LYS A 179 -21.67 -19.44 19.92
N LYS A 180 -21.84 -18.69 21.01
CA LYS A 180 -22.90 -17.68 21.18
C LYS A 180 -22.46 -16.34 20.59
N TYR A 181 -22.17 -16.32 19.29
CA TYR A 181 -21.50 -15.19 18.62
C TYR A 181 -22.28 -13.86 18.68
N ALA A 182 -23.62 -13.91 18.65
CA ALA A 182 -24.44 -12.71 18.78
C ALA A 182 -24.34 -12.08 20.18
N VAL A 183 -24.31 -12.92 21.23
CA VAL A 183 -24.15 -12.47 22.62
C VAL A 183 -22.74 -11.93 22.84
N ALA A 184 -21.73 -12.65 22.34
CA ALA A 184 -20.33 -12.21 22.38
C ALA A 184 -20.16 -10.85 21.69
N ALA A 185 -20.74 -10.64 20.50
CA ALA A 185 -20.70 -9.35 19.81
C ALA A 185 -21.36 -8.22 20.61
N GLY A 186 -22.48 -8.52 21.30
CA GLY A 186 -23.13 -7.57 22.22
C GLY A 186 -22.20 -7.15 23.35
N GLN A 187 -21.58 -8.12 24.02
CA GLN A 187 -20.65 -7.88 25.13
C GLN A 187 -19.36 -7.15 24.68
N PHE A 188 -18.80 -7.51 23.53
CA PHE A 188 -17.67 -6.77 22.95
C PHE A 188 -18.04 -5.32 22.59
N ARG A 189 -19.26 -5.04 22.10
CA ARG A 189 -19.71 -3.65 21.90
C ARG A 189 -19.79 -2.90 23.22
N THR A 190 -20.32 -3.51 24.27
CA THR A 190 -20.34 -2.91 25.62
C THR A 190 -18.93 -2.63 26.13
N ALA A 191 -17.99 -3.56 25.93
CA ALA A 191 -16.58 -3.35 26.26
C ALA A 191 -15.97 -2.18 25.48
N LEU A 192 -16.26 -2.08 24.17
CA LEU A 192 -15.80 -0.97 23.32
C LEU A 192 -16.36 0.38 23.80
N GLU A 193 -17.63 0.41 24.21
CA GLU A 193 -18.25 1.61 24.79
C GLU A 193 -17.55 2.01 26.08
N LEU A 194 -17.23 1.07 26.98
CA LEU A 194 -16.47 1.33 28.20
C LEU A 194 -15.07 1.90 27.88
N CYS A 195 -14.37 1.35 26.88
CA CYS A 195 -13.10 1.89 26.40
C CYS A 195 -13.23 3.33 25.88
N SER A 196 -14.30 3.64 25.15
CA SER A 196 -14.52 4.97 24.58
C SER A 196 -15.02 6.02 25.59
N LYS A 197 -15.77 5.60 26.62
CA LYS A 197 -16.43 6.49 27.60
C LYS A 197 -15.60 6.75 28.87
N GLY A 198 -14.43 6.12 29.03
CA GLY A 198 -13.53 6.36 30.17
C GLY A 198 -13.13 7.84 30.33
N ALA A 199 -13.06 8.61 29.24
CA ALA A 199 -12.78 10.05 29.26
C ALA A 199 -13.93 10.90 29.85
N VAL A 200 -15.18 10.41 29.85
CA VAL A 200 -16.37 11.15 30.33
C VAL A 200 -16.59 10.95 31.84
N LEU A 201 -15.99 9.91 32.44
CA LEU A 201 -16.21 9.51 33.85
C LEU A 201 -15.17 10.08 34.83
N GLY A 202 -14.45 11.14 34.45
CA GLY A 202 -13.69 11.99 35.37
C GLY A 202 -12.29 11.51 35.75
N LYS A 203 -11.92 10.26 35.44
CA LYS A 203 -10.53 9.80 35.34
C LYS A 203 -10.41 8.81 34.17
N PRO A 204 -9.90 9.22 32.99
CA PRO A 204 -9.57 8.25 31.95
C PRO A 204 -8.50 7.32 32.52
N PHE A 205 -8.58 6.04 32.17
CA PHE A 205 -7.63 4.97 32.44
C PHE A 205 -6.22 5.44 32.88
N GLU A 206 -5.61 4.79 33.88
CA GLU A 206 -4.19 5.03 34.21
C GLU A 206 -3.23 4.64 33.04
N ALA A 207 -3.75 3.88 32.08
CA ALA A 207 -3.04 3.37 30.92
C ALA A 207 -2.76 4.43 29.85
N SER A 208 -1.71 4.22 29.06
CA SER A 208 -1.34 5.14 27.97
C SER A 208 -2.36 5.13 26.83
N ALA A 209 -2.33 6.15 25.97
CA ALA A 209 -3.18 6.19 24.77
C ALA A 209 -2.90 4.99 23.83
N GLU A 210 -1.66 4.49 23.81
CA GLU A 210 -1.26 3.32 23.02
C GLU A 210 -1.87 2.03 23.58
N ASP A 211 -1.88 1.87 24.91
CA ASP A 211 -2.54 0.75 25.56
C ASP A 211 -4.04 0.77 25.26
N ILE A 212 -4.71 1.92 25.43
CA ILE A 212 -6.14 2.07 25.11
C ILE A 212 -6.41 1.77 23.63
N ALA A 213 -5.53 2.18 22.71
CA ALA A 213 -5.68 1.87 21.28
C ALA A 213 -5.49 0.38 20.99
N SER A 214 -4.50 -0.27 21.59
CA SER A 214 -4.27 -1.72 21.47
C SER A 214 -5.49 -2.52 21.93
N VAL A 215 -6.09 -2.10 23.03
CA VAL A 215 -7.31 -2.64 23.60
C VAL A 215 -8.50 -2.47 22.69
N ALA A 216 -8.72 -1.24 22.22
CA ALA A 216 -9.82 -0.95 21.33
C ALA A 216 -9.65 -1.77 20.04
N SER A 217 -8.42 -1.86 19.51
CA SER A 217 -8.10 -2.72 18.37
C SER A 217 -8.45 -4.18 18.63
N PHE A 218 -8.09 -4.72 19.80
CA PHE A 218 -8.45 -6.08 20.22
C PHE A 218 -9.97 -6.31 20.22
N ILE A 219 -10.74 -5.36 20.76
CA ILE A 219 -12.20 -5.48 20.81
C ILE A 219 -12.79 -5.42 19.40
N GLU A 220 -12.35 -4.47 18.58
CA GLU A 220 -12.76 -4.31 17.18
C GLU A 220 -12.49 -5.58 16.37
N THR A 221 -11.31 -6.18 16.53
CA THR A 221 -10.92 -7.39 15.80
C THR A 221 -11.70 -8.64 16.29
N LYS A 222 -12.09 -8.71 17.57
CA LYS A 222 -13.00 -9.75 18.08
C LYS A 222 -14.43 -9.57 17.56
N LEU A 223 -14.90 -8.33 17.41
CA LEU A 223 -16.18 -8.04 16.76
C LEU A 223 -16.18 -8.53 15.30
N VAL A 224 -15.09 -8.32 14.55
CA VAL A 224 -14.92 -8.86 13.19
C VAL A 224 -15.09 -10.38 13.19
N ALA A 225 -14.40 -11.10 14.09
CA ALA A 225 -14.51 -12.55 14.20
C ALA A 225 -15.94 -13.02 14.49
N CYS A 226 -16.65 -12.34 15.41
CA CYS A 226 -18.05 -12.63 15.72
C CYS A 226 -18.95 -12.46 14.49
N TYR A 227 -18.86 -11.33 13.78
CA TYR A 227 -19.72 -11.09 12.62
C TYR A 227 -19.42 -12.00 11.45
N LEU A 228 -18.15 -12.33 11.21
CA LEU A 228 -17.78 -13.32 10.21
C LEU A 228 -18.37 -14.71 10.55
N ARG A 229 -18.31 -15.13 11.82
CA ARG A 229 -18.97 -16.38 12.28
C ARG A 229 -20.49 -16.34 12.14
N MET A 230 -21.09 -15.16 12.21
CA MET A 230 -22.52 -14.93 11.95
C MET A 230 -22.87 -14.75 10.46
N ARG A 231 -21.89 -14.85 9.55
CA ARG A 231 -22.06 -14.59 8.10
C ARG A 231 -22.59 -13.17 7.80
N LYS A 232 -22.12 -12.17 8.55
CA LYS A 232 -22.48 -10.74 8.39
C LYS A 232 -21.24 -9.90 8.05
N PRO A 233 -20.58 -10.10 6.89
CA PRO A 233 -19.36 -9.39 6.55
C PRO A 233 -19.55 -7.87 6.42
N ASP A 234 -20.74 -7.40 6.05
CA ASP A 234 -21.04 -5.96 5.99
C ASP A 234 -20.93 -5.27 7.36
N LEU A 235 -21.33 -5.96 8.44
CA LEU A 235 -21.18 -5.44 9.79
C LEU A 235 -19.73 -5.50 10.25
N ALA A 236 -18.97 -6.50 9.78
CA ALA A 236 -17.57 -6.69 10.12
C ALA A 236 -16.65 -5.64 9.49
N LEU A 237 -17.02 -5.09 8.32
CA LEU A 237 -16.13 -4.28 7.50
C LEU A 237 -15.58 -3.03 8.20
N ASN A 238 -16.45 -2.22 8.79
CA ASN A 238 -15.99 -1.01 9.49
C ASN A 238 -15.16 -1.34 10.74
N HIS A 239 -15.49 -2.43 11.46
CA HIS A 239 -14.70 -2.90 12.59
C HIS A 239 -13.31 -3.37 12.14
N ALA A 240 -13.21 -4.02 10.96
CA ALA A 240 -11.92 -4.41 10.40
C ALA A 240 -11.04 -3.20 10.07
N HIS A 241 -11.60 -2.16 9.44
CA HIS A 241 -10.88 -0.91 9.20
C HIS A 241 -10.42 -0.24 10.51
N ARG A 242 -11.33 -0.10 11.49
CA ARG A 242 -11.02 0.53 12.79
C ARG A 242 -9.94 -0.23 13.54
N SER A 243 -9.95 -1.56 13.52
CA SER A 243 -8.91 -2.38 14.16
C SER A 243 -7.52 -2.08 13.61
N ILE A 244 -7.38 -1.86 12.31
CA ILE A 244 -6.12 -1.51 11.64
C ILE A 244 -5.72 -0.06 11.95
N VAL A 245 -6.67 0.88 11.96
CA VAL A 245 -6.36 2.27 12.34
C VAL A 245 -5.79 2.33 13.77
N LEU A 246 -6.31 1.51 14.67
CA LEU A 246 -5.88 1.47 16.08
C LEU A 246 -4.60 0.66 16.30
N ASN A 247 -4.37 -0.40 15.52
CA ASN A 247 -3.15 -1.21 15.59
C ASN A 247 -2.79 -1.74 14.19
N PRO A 248 -2.07 -0.93 13.38
CA PRO A 248 -1.71 -1.27 12.01
C PRO A 248 -0.58 -2.30 11.91
N ALA A 249 0.22 -2.49 12.97
CA ALA A 249 1.30 -3.48 12.99
C ALA A 249 0.78 -4.92 13.19
N TYR A 250 -0.46 -5.08 13.67
CA TYR A 250 -0.98 -6.40 13.99
C TYR A 250 -1.46 -7.18 12.76
N PHE A 251 -0.69 -8.17 12.33
CA PHE A 251 -0.95 -8.91 11.10
C PHE A 251 -2.34 -9.56 11.03
N ARG A 252 -2.90 -10.00 12.16
CA ARG A 252 -4.24 -10.62 12.18
C ARG A 252 -5.36 -9.63 11.91
N ASN A 253 -5.18 -8.34 12.20
CA ASN A 253 -6.14 -7.31 11.80
C ASN A 253 -6.24 -7.24 10.27
N HIS A 254 -5.10 -7.27 9.58
CA HIS A 254 -5.04 -7.34 8.12
C HIS A 254 -5.62 -8.64 7.57
N LEU A 255 -5.31 -9.80 8.18
CA LEU A 255 -5.85 -11.08 7.72
C LEU A 255 -7.37 -11.21 7.92
N ARG A 256 -7.90 -10.69 9.04
CA ARG A 256 -9.35 -10.61 9.29
C ARG A 256 -10.01 -9.65 8.30
N GLN A 257 -9.39 -8.51 7.97
CA GLN A 257 -9.85 -7.63 6.90
C GLN A 257 -9.87 -8.33 5.54
N ALA A 258 -8.82 -9.09 5.20
CA ALA A 258 -8.77 -9.89 3.97
C ALA A 258 -9.94 -10.87 3.89
N THR A 259 -10.28 -11.50 5.01
CA THR A 259 -11.44 -12.41 5.10
C THR A 259 -12.76 -11.70 4.90
N VAL A 260 -12.93 -10.49 5.48
CA VAL A 260 -14.11 -9.67 5.24
C VAL A 260 -14.23 -9.32 3.75
N PHE A 261 -13.15 -8.85 3.12
CA PHE A 261 -13.15 -8.56 1.68
C PHE A 261 -13.48 -9.80 0.84
N ARG A 262 -12.91 -10.96 1.14
CA ARG A 262 -13.26 -12.22 0.46
C ARG A 262 -14.75 -12.54 0.56
N CYS A 263 -15.34 -12.38 1.76
CA CYS A 263 -16.77 -12.64 1.97
C CYS A 263 -17.68 -11.63 1.25
N LEU A 264 -17.13 -10.47 0.87
CA LEU A 264 -17.79 -9.44 0.05
C LEU A 264 -17.41 -9.54 -1.43
N GLU A 265 -16.72 -10.61 -1.85
CA GLU A 265 -16.23 -10.83 -3.23
C GLU A 265 -15.28 -9.74 -3.75
N ARG A 266 -14.59 -9.06 -2.82
CA ARG A 266 -13.60 -7.99 -3.08
C ARG A 266 -12.19 -8.55 -3.11
N TYR A 267 -11.93 -9.47 -4.05
CA TYR A 267 -10.73 -10.31 -4.04
C TYR A 267 -9.40 -9.54 -4.20
N SER A 268 -9.36 -8.49 -5.01
CA SER A 268 -8.17 -7.64 -5.16
C SER A 268 -7.75 -6.99 -3.83
N GLU A 269 -8.73 -6.52 -3.07
CA GLU A 269 -8.53 -5.87 -1.78
C GLU A 269 -8.17 -6.92 -0.71
N ALA A 270 -8.79 -8.10 -0.78
CA ALA A 270 -8.41 -9.24 0.04
C ALA A 270 -6.96 -9.66 -0.19
N ALA A 271 -6.50 -9.71 -1.46
CA ALA A 271 -5.12 -10.03 -1.81
C ALA A 271 -4.15 -9.01 -1.21
N ARG A 272 -4.46 -7.72 -1.32
CA ARG A 272 -3.64 -6.66 -0.70
C ARG A 272 -3.55 -6.80 0.81
N SER A 273 -4.69 -6.98 1.50
CA SER A 273 -4.68 -7.15 2.96
C SER A 273 -3.94 -8.42 3.39
N ALA A 274 -4.02 -9.52 2.63
CA ALA A 274 -3.27 -10.74 2.91
C ALA A 274 -1.76 -10.57 2.71
N MET A 275 -1.34 -9.87 1.64
CA MET A 275 0.06 -9.51 1.42
C MET A 275 0.61 -8.68 2.58
N ILE A 276 -0.12 -7.64 3.00
CA ILE A 276 0.25 -6.80 4.14
C ILE A 276 0.32 -7.63 5.42
N ALA A 277 -0.60 -8.56 5.65
CA ALA A 277 -0.56 -9.45 6.81
C ALA A 277 0.73 -10.29 6.84
N ASP A 278 1.13 -10.90 5.72
CA ASP A 278 2.37 -11.70 5.66
C ASP A 278 3.61 -10.82 5.92
N TYR A 279 3.62 -9.62 5.36
CA TYR A 279 4.70 -8.66 5.58
C TYR A 279 4.77 -8.17 7.03
N MET A 280 3.64 -7.80 7.65
CA MET A 280 3.60 -7.38 9.07
C MET A 280 4.00 -8.52 10.01
N PHE A 281 3.59 -9.75 9.71
CA PHE A 281 4.00 -10.92 10.48
C PHE A 281 5.52 -11.06 10.49
N TRP A 282 6.17 -10.93 9.32
CA TRP A 282 7.62 -10.92 9.23
C TRP A 282 8.27 -9.72 9.94
N LEU A 283 7.77 -8.50 9.69
CA LEU A 283 8.32 -7.25 10.23
C LEU A 283 8.33 -7.24 11.76
N CYS A 284 7.30 -7.81 12.38
CA CYS A 284 7.19 -7.92 13.84
C CYS A 284 7.91 -9.14 14.44
N GLY A 285 8.84 -9.76 13.69
CA GLY A 285 9.68 -10.86 14.19
C GLY A 285 9.03 -12.25 14.13
N GLY A 286 7.95 -12.42 13.37
CA GLY A 286 7.29 -13.71 13.16
C GLY A 286 8.21 -14.69 12.43
N SER A 287 8.69 -15.70 13.15
CA SER A 287 9.60 -16.73 12.64
C SER A 287 8.92 -18.08 12.38
N GLU A 288 7.63 -18.21 12.75
CA GLU A 288 6.87 -19.43 12.52
C GLU A 288 6.54 -19.59 11.03
N HIS A 289 7.35 -20.41 10.36
CA HIS A 289 7.22 -20.68 8.92
C HIS A 289 5.84 -21.26 8.57
N GLY A 290 5.17 -21.92 9.52
CA GLY A 290 3.81 -22.43 9.36
C GLY A 290 2.77 -21.31 9.13
N ILE A 291 2.84 -20.22 9.89
CA ILE A 291 1.91 -19.09 9.77
C ILE A 291 2.11 -18.37 8.44
N SER A 292 3.34 -17.98 8.12
CA SER A 292 3.62 -17.28 6.85
C SER A 292 3.21 -18.12 5.64
N LYS A 293 3.46 -19.44 5.65
CA LYS A 293 3.01 -20.35 4.59
C LYS A 293 1.49 -20.35 4.41
N LEU A 294 0.73 -20.32 5.50
CA LEU A 294 -0.74 -20.26 5.46
C LEU A 294 -1.23 -18.90 4.95
N ILE A 295 -0.60 -17.78 5.34
CA ILE A 295 -0.96 -16.44 4.85
C ILE A 295 -0.65 -16.32 3.35
N LYS A 296 0.53 -16.79 2.89
CA LYS A 296 0.90 -16.80 1.46
C LYS A 296 -0.05 -17.65 0.63
N LEU A 297 -0.50 -18.79 1.15
CA LEU A 297 -1.54 -19.61 0.50
C LEU A 297 -2.85 -18.82 0.36
N TYR A 298 -3.26 -18.11 1.41
CA TYR A 298 -4.45 -17.26 1.36
C TYR A 298 -4.31 -16.14 0.33
N TRP A 299 -3.17 -15.43 0.36
CA TRP A 299 -2.86 -14.35 -0.58
C TRP A 299 -2.88 -14.83 -2.03
N GLN A 300 -2.23 -15.96 -2.32
CA GLN A 300 -2.25 -16.57 -3.65
C GLN A 300 -3.69 -16.84 -4.12
N ALA A 301 -4.51 -17.44 -3.26
CA ALA A 301 -5.90 -17.74 -3.62
C ALA A 301 -6.69 -16.47 -3.95
N MET A 302 -6.44 -15.37 -3.22
CA MET A 302 -7.11 -14.10 -3.49
C MET A 302 -6.67 -13.47 -4.82
N ILE A 303 -5.38 -13.59 -5.20
CA ILE A 303 -4.92 -13.14 -6.52
C ILE A 303 -5.59 -13.97 -7.63
N GLU A 304 -5.61 -15.30 -7.49
CA GLU A 304 -6.22 -16.21 -8.46
C GLU A 304 -7.71 -15.91 -8.68
N GLU A 305 -8.45 -15.73 -7.58
CA GLU A 305 -9.87 -15.42 -7.63
C GLU A 305 -10.10 -14.02 -8.24
N ALA A 306 -9.24 -13.04 -7.93
CA ALA A 306 -9.31 -11.71 -8.53
C ALA A 306 -9.08 -11.74 -10.05
N ILE A 307 -8.09 -12.52 -10.53
CA ILE A 307 -7.84 -12.71 -11.97
C ILE A 307 -9.00 -13.43 -12.64
N THR A 308 -9.52 -14.49 -12.01
CA THR A 308 -10.61 -15.31 -12.58
C THR A 308 -11.91 -14.52 -12.73
N ARG A 309 -12.17 -13.59 -11.80
CA ARG A 309 -13.37 -12.74 -11.80
C ARG A 309 -13.20 -11.46 -12.62
N ALA A 310 -11.99 -11.11 -13.05
CA ALA A 310 -11.73 -9.89 -13.80
C ALA A 310 -12.29 -9.97 -15.22
N GLU A 311 -13.33 -9.18 -15.51
CA GLU A 311 -13.93 -9.12 -16.84
C GLU A 311 -13.27 -8.09 -17.76
N SER A 312 -12.79 -6.98 -17.19
CA SER A 312 -12.33 -5.78 -17.91
C SER A 312 -10.85 -5.81 -18.30
N PHE A 313 -10.04 -6.60 -17.59
CA PHE A 313 -8.61 -6.73 -17.85
C PHE A 313 -8.12 -8.18 -17.71
N SER A 314 -6.96 -8.45 -18.30
CA SER A 314 -6.19 -9.69 -18.12
C SER A 314 -4.77 -9.36 -17.68
N VAL A 315 -4.09 -10.33 -17.06
CA VAL A 315 -2.88 -10.11 -16.28
C VAL A 315 -1.78 -11.09 -16.67
N MET A 316 -0.55 -10.60 -16.73
CA MET A 316 0.64 -11.43 -16.83
C MET A 316 1.76 -10.89 -15.94
N TYR A 317 2.36 -11.78 -15.15
CA TYR A 317 3.55 -11.49 -14.35
C TYR A 317 4.78 -12.07 -15.03
N THR A 318 5.77 -11.23 -15.34
CA THR A 318 7.03 -11.66 -15.97
C THR A 318 8.19 -11.46 -15.00
N PRO A 319 8.91 -12.51 -14.58
CA PRO A 319 10.04 -12.37 -13.67
C PRO A 319 11.17 -11.54 -14.31
N PHE A 320 11.81 -10.67 -13.52
CA PHE A 320 12.99 -9.93 -13.96
C PHE A 320 14.04 -9.80 -12.85
N ALA A 321 15.32 -9.70 -13.23
CA ALA A 321 16.45 -9.62 -12.29
C ALA A 321 17.13 -8.24 -12.26
N THR A 322 16.99 -7.44 -13.32
CA THR A 322 17.62 -6.12 -13.47
C THR A 322 16.75 -5.18 -14.32
N LYS A 323 17.14 -3.91 -14.44
CA LYS A 323 16.43 -2.90 -15.27
C LYS A 323 16.09 -3.48 -16.65
N ILE A 324 14.81 -3.46 -16.98
CA ILE A 324 14.27 -4.02 -18.21
C ILE A 324 14.63 -3.10 -19.38
N ARG A 325 15.20 -3.66 -20.44
CA ARG A 325 15.50 -2.94 -21.69
C ARG A 325 14.25 -2.84 -22.58
N ALA A 326 14.16 -1.80 -23.40
CA ALA A 326 13.02 -1.57 -24.30
C ALA A 326 12.72 -2.75 -25.23
N ASP A 327 13.73 -3.43 -25.75
CA ASP A 327 13.57 -4.62 -26.59
C ASP A 327 12.91 -5.79 -25.86
N LYS A 328 13.11 -5.90 -24.54
CA LYS A 328 12.46 -6.92 -23.71
C LYS A 328 11.00 -6.57 -23.43
N ILE A 329 10.67 -5.29 -23.31
CA ILE A 329 9.29 -4.83 -23.10
C ILE A 329 8.43 -5.22 -24.30
N GLU A 330 8.92 -5.00 -25.51
CA GLU A 330 8.17 -5.33 -26.72
C GLU A 330 7.92 -6.83 -26.82
N LYS A 331 8.92 -7.66 -26.53
CA LYS A 331 8.76 -9.12 -26.45
C LYS A 331 7.69 -9.54 -25.43
N VAL A 332 7.65 -8.91 -24.26
CA VAL A 332 6.61 -9.18 -23.24
C VAL A 332 5.22 -8.85 -23.77
N LYS A 333 5.06 -7.73 -24.49
CA LYS A 333 3.79 -7.35 -25.12
C LYS A 333 3.37 -8.30 -26.24
N GLU A 334 4.32 -8.75 -27.06
CA GLU A 334 4.08 -9.75 -28.10
C GLU A 334 3.59 -11.07 -27.51
N VAL A 335 4.22 -11.55 -26.44
CA VAL A 335 3.80 -12.76 -25.72
C VAL A 335 2.43 -12.57 -25.09
N PHE A 336 2.19 -11.43 -24.42
CA PHE A 336 0.88 -11.12 -23.86
C PHE A 336 -0.22 -11.17 -24.92
N THR A 337 0.02 -10.56 -26.08
CA THR A 337 -0.93 -10.52 -27.22
C THR A 337 -1.31 -11.91 -27.70
N LYS A 338 -0.35 -12.85 -27.70
CA LYS A 338 -0.58 -14.25 -28.08
C LYS A 338 -1.40 -15.01 -27.04
N ILE A 339 -1.15 -14.76 -25.75
CA ILE A 339 -1.82 -15.47 -24.65
C ILE A 339 -3.23 -14.91 -24.37
N HIS A 340 -3.40 -13.58 -24.49
CA HIS A 340 -4.64 -12.88 -24.16
C HIS A 340 -5.16 -12.01 -25.31
N PRO A 341 -5.48 -12.61 -26.49
CA PRO A 341 -5.86 -11.84 -27.68
C PRO A 341 -7.13 -10.99 -27.51
N ALA A 342 -8.00 -11.34 -26.54
CA ALA A 342 -9.22 -10.58 -26.25
C ALA A 342 -8.96 -9.27 -25.47
N TYR A 343 -7.75 -9.03 -24.97
CA TYR A 343 -7.42 -7.92 -24.05
C TYR A 343 -6.31 -7.02 -24.60
N VAL A 344 -6.28 -6.84 -25.92
CA VAL A 344 -5.18 -6.16 -26.63
C VAL A 344 -5.51 -4.74 -27.09
N GLU A 345 -6.72 -4.25 -26.82
CA GLU A 345 -7.13 -2.87 -27.15
C GLU A 345 -6.22 -1.83 -26.49
N TYR A 346 -5.71 -2.17 -25.30
CA TYR A 346 -4.63 -1.44 -24.65
C TYR A 346 -3.80 -2.37 -23.78
N ILE A 347 -2.47 -2.29 -23.91
CA ILE A 347 -1.54 -3.03 -23.05
C ILE A 347 -0.76 -2.03 -22.22
N TYR A 348 -0.97 -2.08 -20.91
CA TYR A 348 -0.25 -1.35 -19.91
C TYR A 348 0.80 -2.25 -19.27
N THR A 349 1.97 -1.69 -19.00
CA THR A 349 3.03 -2.39 -18.26
C THR A 349 3.47 -1.47 -17.14
N ASP A 350 3.41 -1.98 -15.91
CA ASP A 350 3.82 -1.20 -14.75
C ASP A 350 5.35 -1.23 -14.61
N PHE A 351 6.00 -0.15 -15.04
CA PHE A 351 7.45 0.00 -14.93
C PHE A 351 7.91 0.59 -13.60
N GLN A 352 6.98 1.13 -12.82
CA GLN A 352 7.28 1.81 -11.56
C GLN A 352 7.09 0.86 -10.36
N GLY A 353 6.21 -0.13 -10.52
CA GLY A 353 5.88 -1.15 -9.54
C GLY A 353 6.95 -2.22 -9.38
N LEU A 354 7.41 -2.42 -8.15
CA LEU A 354 8.14 -3.62 -7.74
C LEU A 354 7.11 -4.65 -7.27
N HIS A 355 6.70 -5.56 -8.16
CA HIS A 355 5.73 -6.59 -7.82
C HIS A 355 6.39 -7.83 -7.24
N VAL A 356 5.76 -8.38 -6.20
CA VAL A 356 6.13 -9.63 -5.54
C VAL A 356 4.94 -10.58 -5.54
N LEU A 357 5.22 -11.87 -5.66
CA LEU A 357 4.21 -12.92 -5.67
C LEU A 357 4.41 -13.89 -4.49
N PRO A 358 3.32 -14.43 -3.91
CA PRO A 358 3.38 -15.27 -2.71
C PRO A 358 4.23 -16.53 -2.87
N GLN A 359 4.41 -17.05 -4.10
CA GLN A 359 5.17 -18.27 -4.36
C GLN A 359 6.68 -18.08 -4.22
N THR A 360 7.17 -16.87 -4.50
CA THR A 360 8.62 -16.58 -4.57
C THR A 360 9.06 -15.54 -3.57
N VAL A 361 8.12 -14.99 -2.78
CA VAL A 361 8.46 -14.02 -1.76
C VAL A 361 9.11 -14.73 -0.57
N ASP A 362 10.29 -14.27 -0.23
CA ASP A 362 10.94 -14.52 1.04
C ASP A 362 11.45 -13.18 1.53
N TRP A 363 10.79 -12.62 2.55
CA TRP A 363 11.11 -11.31 3.10
C TRP A 363 12.49 -11.27 3.77
N ALA A 364 13.05 -12.43 4.14
CA ALA A 364 14.42 -12.52 4.64
C ALA A 364 15.46 -12.44 3.51
N SER A 365 15.07 -12.76 2.27
CA SER A 365 15.92 -12.64 1.08
C SER A 365 15.76 -11.25 0.45
N PHE A 366 16.84 -10.51 0.33
CA PHE A 366 16.79 -9.14 -0.20
C PHE A 366 17.70 -8.95 -1.44
N PRO A 367 17.17 -8.45 -2.57
CA PRO A 367 15.74 -8.21 -2.86
C PRO A 367 14.99 -9.53 -3.15
N PRO A 368 13.69 -9.63 -2.80
CA PRO A 368 12.87 -10.77 -3.23
C PRO A 368 12.74 -10.81 -4.76
N GLN A 369 12.36 -11.97 -5.32
CA GLN A 369 12.11 -12.10 -6.76
C GLN A 369 11.04 -11.11 -7.22
N GLN A 370 11.40 -10.25 -8.17
CA GLN A 370 10.53 -9.19 -8.69
C GLN A 370 9.86 -9.60 -10.00
N TYR A 371 8.66 -9.08 -10.23
CA TYR A 371 7.86 -9.32 -11.43
C TYR A 371 7.44 -8.01 -12.08
N LEU A 372 7.45 -8.03 -13.41
CA LEU A 372 6.87 -6.99 -14.23
C LEU A 372 5.39 -7.32 -14.43
N LEU A 373 4.51 -6.45 -13.99
CA LEU A 373 3.07 -6.58 -14.20
C LEU A 373 2.70 -6.03 -15.57
N THR A 374 2.08 -6.87 -16.40
CA THR A 374 1.46 -6.47 -17.67
C THR A 374 -0.05 -6.68 -17.58
N LEU A 375 -0.79 -5.62 -17.88
CA LEU A 375 -2.25 -5.60 -17.91
C LEU A 375 -2.72 -5.34 -19.34
N GLY A 376 -3.63 -6.19 -19.82
CA GLY A 376 -4.34 -5.98 -21.07
C GLY A 376 -5.78 -5.59 -20.80
N PHE A 377 -6.34 -4.67 -21.58
CA PHE A 377 -7.71 -4.19 -21.42
C PHE A 377 -8.55 -4.49 -22.65
N LYS A 378 -9.84 -4.76 -22.42
CA LYS A 378 -10.88 -4.76 -23.48
C LYS A 378 -11.26 -3.35 -23.90
N ASN A 379 -11.12 -2.37 -23.00
CA ASN A 379 -11.48 -0.99 -23.25
C ASN A 379 -10.23 -0.12 -23.22
N LYS A 380 -9.95 0.53 -24.35
CA LYS A 380 -8.80 1.41 -24.51
C LYS A 380 -8.78 2.58 -23.53
N GLU A 381 -9.94 3.09 -23.14
CA GLU A 381 -10.02 4.25 -22.24
C GLU A 381 -9.63 3.90 -20.80
N ASP A 382 -9.89 2.67 -20.35
CA ASP A 382 -9.50 2.23 -19.00
C ASP A 382 -7.98 2.13 -18.88
N GLY A 383 -7.31 1.56 -19.91
CA GLY A 383 -5.86 1.48 -19.96
C GLY A 383 -5.16 2.85 -20.07
N LYS A 384 -5.68 3.77 -20.89
CA LYS A 384 -5.19 5.16 -20.94
C LYS A 384 -5.38 5.89 -19.61
N PHE A 385 -6.51 5.66 -18.94
CA PHE A 385 -6.76 6.25 -17.64
C PHE A 385 -5.73 5.75 -16.63
N LEU A 386 -5.50 4.44 -16.58
CA LEU A 386 -4.48 3.87 -15.69
C LEU A 386 -3.10 4.45 -15.96
N GLU A 387 -2.69 4.52 -17.23
CA GLU A 387 -1.40 5.13 -17.60
C GLU A 387 -1.30 6.57 -17.10
N LYS A 388 -2.36 7.36 -17.31
CA LYS A 388 -2.46 8.75 -16.84
C LYS A 388 -2.35 8.85 -15.32
N VAL A 389 -3.00 7.98 -14.56
CA VAL A 389 -2.87 7.96 -13.09
C VAL A 389 -1.43 7.59 -12.69
N SER A 390 -0.82 6.60 -13.34
CA SER A 390 0.54 6.14 -13.01
C SER A 390 1.66 7.13 -13.35
N SER A 391 1.41 8.04 -14.28
CA SER A 391 2.40 9.06 -14.65
C SER A 391 2.36 10.30 -13.75
N ARG A 392 1.45 10.36 -12.77
CA ARG A 392 1.13 11.59 -12.02
C ARG A 392 1.47 11.50 -10.54
N LYS A 393 1.54 12.66 -9.89
CA LYS A 393 1.71 12.77 -8.44
C LYS A 393 0.39 13.09 -7.74
N LEU A 394 -0.52 13.81 -8.39
CA LEU A 394 -1.81 14.23 -7.84
C LEU A 394 -2.98 13.44 -8.45
N PRO A 395 -4.16 13.44 -7.79
CA PRO A 395 -5.35 12.76 -8.30
C PRO A 395 -5.75 13.30 -9.67
N THR A 396 -6.27 12.41 -10.52
CA THR A 396 -6.67 12.73 -11.89
C THR A 396 -8.15 13.08 -11.97
N PHE A 397 -8.49 14.19 -12.63
CA PHE A 397 -9.83 14.76 -12.76
C PHE A 397 -10.25 14.87 -14.24
N THR A 398 -10.39 13.73 -14.93
CA THR A 398 -10.55 13.63 -16.40
C THR A 398 -11.79 14.30 -17.02
N GLU A 399 -12.75 14.76 -16.22
CA GLU A 399 -14.05 15.23 -16.72
C GLU A 399 -14.20 16.75 -16.74
N HIS A 400 -13.22 17.50 -16.22
CA HIS A 400 -13.29 18.95 -16.20
C HIS A 400 -12.81 19.53 -17.54
N LYS A 401 -13.72 20.13 -18.30
CA LYS A 401 -13.40 20.93 -19.51
C LYS A 401 -12.72 22.26 -19.16
N THR A 402 -12.95 22.76 -17.95
CA THR A 402 -12.33 23.96 -17.38
C THR A 402 -12.00 23.71 -15.91
N PRO A 403 -10.89 24.26 -15.37
CA PRO A 403 -10.35 23.90 -14.05
C PRO A 403 -11.29 24.23 -12.88
N PHE A 404 -12.26 25.13 -13.09
CA PHE A 404 -13.23 25.58 -12.09
C PHE A 404 -14.69 25.42 -12.55
N GLY A 405 -14.95 24.68 -13.63
CA GLY A 405 -16.32 24.39 -14.05
C GLY A 405 -17.05 23.58 -12.98
N LEU A 406 -18.27 24.00 -12.62
CA LEU A 406 -19.16 23.17 -11.80
C LEU A 406 -19.50 21.89 -12.56
N LEU A 407 -19.18 20.74 -11.97
CA LEU A 407 -19.67 19.46 -12.46
C LEU A 407 -21.19 19.44 -12.28
N THR A 408 -21.90 19.01 -13.32
CA THR A 408 -23.31 18.68 -13.17
C THR A 408 -23.47 17.46 -12.27
N ARG A 409 -24.69 17.23 -11.78
CA ARG A 409 -24.98 16.03 -10.98
C ARG A 409 -24.75 14.77 -11.81
N GLU A 410 -25.14 14.80 -13.08
CA GLU A 410 -25.00 13.72 -14.06
C GLU A 410 -23.53 13.40 -14.33
N ASP A 411 -22.68 14.42 -14.49
CA ASP A 411 -21.24 14.24 -14.62
C ASP A 411 -20.65 13.63 -13.34
N THR A 412 -21.09 14.11 -12.17
CA THR A 412 -20.63 13.56 -10.88
C THR A 412 -20.98 12.07 -10.72
N VAL A 413 -22.18 11.65 -11.15
CA VAL A 413 -22.59 10.24 -11.15
C VAL A 413 -21.70 9.42 -12.08
N ARG A 414 -21.51 9.87 -13.33
CA ARG A 414 -20.67 9.18 -14.31
C ARG A 414 -19.22 9.03 -13.83
N HIS A 415 -18.70 10.07 -13.19
CA HIS A 415 -17.35 10.06 -12.63
C HIS A 415 -17.24 9.08 -11.46
N MET A 416 -18.22 9.11 -10.55
CA MET A 416 -18.29 8.19 -9.42
C MET A 416 -18.33 6.73 -9.90
N GLU A 417 -19.15 6.42 -10.91
CA GLU A 417 -19.21 5.07 -11.47
C GLU A 417 -17.90 4.66 -12.15
N THR A 418 -17.28 5.58 -12.90
CA THR A 418 -15.99 5.31 -13.55
C THR A 418 -14.91 5.02 -12.53
N MET A 419 -14.76 5.88 -11.52
CA MET A 419 -13.79 5.71 -10.45
C MET A 419 -14.03 4.42 -9.66
N GLY A 420 -15.28 4.21 -9.21
CA GLY A 420 -15.63 3.08 -8.35
C GLY A 420 -15.64 1.72 -9.04
N LYS A 421 -16.20 1.62 -10.25
CA LYS A 421 -16.39 0.32 -10.92
C LYS A 421 -15.25 -0.06 -11.87
N ARG A 422 -14.56 0.93 -12.46
CA ARG A 422 -13.53 0.66 -13.48
C ARG A 422 -12.13 0.86 -12.94
N ILE A 423 -11.87 1.94 -12.21
CA ILE A 423 -10.50 2.34 -11.86
C ILE A 423 -10.03 1.73 -10.54
N LEU A 424 -10.78 1.93 -9.45
CA LEU A 424 -10.38 1.43 -8.13
C LEU A 424 -10.11 -0.09 -8.13
N PRO A 425 -10.92 -0.95 -8.77
CA PRO A 425 -10.63 -2.38 -8.79
C PRO A 425 -9.30 -2.74 -9.47
N ILE A 426 -8.91 -2.00 -10.51
CA ILE A 426 -7.62 -2.19 -11.20
C ILE A 426 -6.48 -1.76 -10.28
N LEU A 427 -6.60 -0.59 -9.63
CA LEU A 427 -5.58 -0.10 -8.70
C LEU A 427 -5.42 -1.03 -7.49
N ASP A 428 -6.52 -1.51 -6.93
CA ASP A 428 -6.50 -2.48 -5.82
C ASP A 428 -5.86 -3.81 -6.27
N PHE A 429 -6.07 -4.24 -7.51
CA PHE A 429 -5.43 -5.42 -8.07
C PHE A 429 -3.91 -5.26 -8.18
N ILE A 430 -3.46 -4.17 -8.82
CA ILE A 430 -2.03 -3.82 -8.95
C ILE A 430 -1.37 -3.84 -7.57
N ARG A 431 -2.01 -3.18 -6.60
CA ARG A 431 -1.54 -3.07 -5.22
C ARG A 431 -1.62 -4.38 -4.43
N GLY A 432 -2.36 -5.38 -4.90
CA GLY A 432 -2.38 -6.73 -4.33
C GLY A 432 -1.05 -7.47 -4.45
N THR A 433 -0.10 -6.93 -5.22
CA THR A 433 1.24 -7.50 -5.41
C THR A 433 2.36 -6.47 -5.24
N GLN A 434 2.06 -5.26 -4.77
CA GLN A 434 3.04 -4.19 -4.57
C GLN A 434 3.15 -3.82 -3.10
N LEU A 435 4.35 -4.02 -2.55
CA LEU A 435 4.67 -3.66 -1.17
C LEU A 435 4.83 -2.14 -1.01
N ASN A 436 5.59 -1.50 -1.91
CA ASN A 436 5.89 -0.07 -1.84
C ASN A 436 4.62 0.75 -2.14
N GLY A 437 3.99 1.29 -1.11
CA GLY A 437 2.88 2.21 -1.23
C GLY A 437 3.37 3.64 -1.49
N SER A 438 4.03 3.91 -2.62
CA SER A 438 4.57 5.25 -2.87
C SER A 438 3.52 6.33 -2.63
N PHE A 439 3.87 7.46 -2.00
CA PHE A 439 2.96 8.59 -1.71
C PHE A 439 2.57 9.39 -2.97
N ARG A 440 2.70 8.79 -4.15
CA ARG A 440 2.39 9.37 -5.46
C ARG A 440 1.03 8.87 -5.95
N ALA A 441 0.52 9.41 -7.06
CA ALA A 441 -0.69 8.88 -7.68
C ALA A 441 -0.48 7.39 -8.01
N CYS A 442 -1.55 6.59 -7.98
CA CYS A 442 -1.53 5.11 -7.83
C CYS A 442 -1.25 4.57 -6.43
N SER A 443 -1.18 5.40 -5.38
CA SER A 443 -1.22 4.89 -3.99
C SER A 443 -2.56 4.23 -3.65
N GLY A 444 -3.60 4.41 -4.47
CA GLY A 444 -4.96 3.91 -4.28
C GLY A 444 -5.76 4.72 -3.25
N VAL A 445 -5.08 5.32 -2.27
CA VAL A 445 -5.71 6.13 -1.21
C VAL A 445 -6.23 7.45 -1.75
N MET A 446 -5.45 8.14 -2.59
CA MET A 446 -5.84 9.42 -3.19
C MET A 446 -7.09 9.25 -4.06
N GLU A 447 -7.14 8.18 -4.85
CA GLU A 447 -8.28 7.84 -5.69
C GLU A 447 -9.51 7.45 -4.84
N LYS A 448 -9.32 6.79 -3.69
CA LYS A 448 -10.40 6.52 -2.72
C LYS A 448 -10.93 7.78 -2.05
N LEU A 449 -10.07 8.72 -1.65
CA LEU A 449 -10.50 10.01 -1.10
C LEU A 449 -11.24 10.85 -2.15
N GLN A 450 -10.83 10.78 -3.41
CA GLN A 450 -11.55 11.38 -4.54
C GLN A 450 -12.92 10.71 -4.73
N TYR A 451 -12.97 9.39 -4.72
CA TYR A 451 -14.23 8.64 -4.81
C TYR A 451 -15.18 8.99 -3.65
N ALA A 452 -14.68 9.06 -2.41
CA ALA A 452 -15.46 9.50 -1.25
C ALA A 452 -15.98 10.94 -1.39
N SER A 453 -15.20 11.83 -1.99
CA SER A 453 -15.64 13.21 -2.27
C SER A 453 -16.80 13.25 -3.26
N LEU A 454 -16.83 12.35 -4.25
CA LEU A 454 -17.95 12.23 -5.19
C LEU A 454 -19.19 11.65 -4.50
N LEU A 455 -19.02 10.63 -3.65
CA LEU A 455 -20.10 10.06 -2.85
C LEU A 455 -20.73 11.13 -1.93
N SER A 456 -19.92 11.98 -1.31
CA SER A 456 -20.37 13.11 -0.49
C SER A 456 -21.26 14.07 -1.27
N ARG A 457 -20.83 14.49 -2.48
CA ARG A 457 -21.61 15.37 -3.36
C ARG A 457 -22.94 14.76 -3.80
N LEU A 458 -22.98 13.44 -3.92
CA LEU A 458 -24.18 12.68 -4.25
C LEU A 458 -25.00 12.29 -3.01
N GLN A 459 -24.63 12.75 -1.82
CA GLN A 459 -25.28 12.45 -0.53
C GLN A 459 -25.34 10.96 -0.18
N ARG A 460 -24.39 10.15 -0.68
CA ARG A 460 -24.27 8.71 -0.36
C ARG A 460 -23.43 8.51 0.92
N VAL A 461 -23.91 9.06 2.03
CA VAL A 461 -23.16 9.19 3.29
C VAL A 461 -22.65 7.85 3.84
N LYS A 462 -23.46 6.77 3.75
CA LYS A 462 -23.08 5.45 4.23
C LYS A 462 -21.86 4.89 3.48
N GLU A 463 -21.88 4.98 2.16
CA GLU A 463 -20.78 4.51 1.31
C GLU A 463 -19.55 5.40 1.44
N GLN A 464 -19.76 6.72 1.55
CA GLN A 464 -18.68 7.65 1.83
C GLN A 464 -17.96 7.26 3.12
N SER A 465 -18.69 7.04 4.22
CA SER A 465 -18.10 6.64 5.51
C SER A 465 -17.31 5.34 5.40
N GLN A 466 -17.84 4.34 4.68
CA GLN A 466 -17.14 3.08 4.46
C GLN A 466 -15.82 3.27 3.68
N VAL A 467 -15.83 4.06 2.60
CA VAL A 467 -14.62 4.35 1.82
C VAL A 467 -13.61 5.15 2.63
N ILE A 468 -14.06 6.11 3.44
CA ILE A 468 -13.18 6.88 4.32
C ILE A 468 -12.55 6.01 5.41
N ASN A 469 -13.32 5.09 6.03
CA ASN A 469 -12.76 4.12 6.99
C ASN A 469 -11.67 3.26 6.34
N GLN A 470 -11.88 2.81 5.11
CA GLN A 470 -10.87 2.07 4.37
C GLN A 470 -9.63 2.92 4.06
N ALA A 471 -9.82 4.16 3.59
CA ALA A 471 -8.72 5.09 3.34
C ALA A 471 -7.91 5.37 4.62
N MET A 472 -8.57 5.52 5.76
CA MET A 472 -7.93 5.68 7.07
C MET A 472 -7.06 4.47 7.44
N ALA A 473 -7.58 3.25 7.27
CA ALA A 473 -6.81 2.03 7.53
C ALA A 473 -5.59 1.92 6.63
N GLU A 474 -5.73 2.26 5.34
CA GLU A 474 -4.61 2.26 4.40
C GLU A 474 -3.57 3.34 4.75
N LEU A 475 -4.00 4.57 5.10
CA LEU A 475 -3.10 5.63 5.57
C LEU A 475 -2.33 5.20 6.82
N ALA A 476 -3.00 4.62 7.82
CA ALA A 476 -2.37 4.15 9.04
C ALA A 476 -1.31 3.06 8.81
N THR A 477 -1.41 2.32 7.70
CA THR A 477 -0.49 1.22 7.36
C THR A 477 0.75 1.70 6.59
N ILE A 478 0.68 2.82 5.86
CA ILE A 478 1.77 3.32 5.00
C ILE A 478 3.13 3.42 5.73
N PRO A 479 3.23 3.96 6.97
CA PRO A 479 4.52 4.12 7.65
C PRO A 479 5.25 2.81 7.91
N TYR A 480 4.54 1.67 7.86
CA TYR A 480 5.12 0.36 8.07
C TYR A 480 5.53 -0.31 6.76
N LEU A 481 5.00 0.13 5.62
CA LEU A 481 5.26 -0.48 4.30
C LEU A 481 6.42 0.15 3.55
N GLN A 482 6.83 1.36 3.93
CA GLN A 482 7.94 2.08 3.30
C GLN A 482 8.52 3.12 4.26
N ASP A 483 9.78 3.48 4.02
CA ASP A 483 10.39 4.64 4.65
C ASP A 483 9.73 5.92 4.11
N ILE A 484 9.16 6.71 5.00
CA ILE A 484 8.54 7.99 4.68
C ILE A 484 9.40 9.14 5.16
N SER A 485 9.51 10.19 4.34
CA SER A 485 10.13 11.44 4.74
C SER A 485 9.27 12.18 5.77
N GLN A 486 9.88 13.11 6.52
CA GLN A 486 9.16 13.97 7.46
C GLN A 486 8.01 14.73 6.79
N GLN A 487 8.19 15.18 5.54
CA GLN A 487 7.17 15.88 4.78
C GLN A 487 5.97 14.97 4.44
N GLU A 488 6.24 13.71 4.09
CA GLU A 488 5.20 12.71 3.82
C GLU A 488 4.47 12.30 5.09
N ALA A 489 5.16 12.19 6.22
CA ALA A 489 4.56 11.93 7.53
C ALA A 489 3.59 13.05 7.95
N GLU A 490 3.98 14.32 7.81
CA GLU A 490 3.10 15.47 8.09
C GLU A 490 1.86 15.47 7.18
N LEU A 491 2.03 15.16 5.90
CA LEU A 491 0.93 15.07 4.94
C LEU A 491 -0.03 13.93 5.29
N LEU A 492 0.50 12.76 5.63
CA LEU A 492 -0.26 11.60 6.07
C LEU A 492 -1.11 11.92 7.30
N GLN A 493 -0.51 12.54 8.32
CA GLN A 493 -1.21 12.94 9.54
C GLN A 493 -2.35 13.92 9.23
N SER A 494 -2.09 14.90 8.35
CA SER A 494 -3.11 15.88 7.95
C SER A 494 -4.27 15.23 7.19
N LEU A 495 -3.98 14.28 6.29
CA LEU A 495 -5.01 13.52 5.56
C LEU A 495 -5.84 12.63 6.48
N MET A 496 -5.20 12.01 7.48
CA MET A 496 -5.91 11.24 8.50
C MET A 496 -6.83 12.12 9.35
N ALA A 497 -6.39 13.33 9.71
CA ALA A 497 -7.23 14.31 10.41
C ALA A 497 -8.45 14.73 9.55
N ASP A 498 -8.23 15.07 8.27
CA ASP A 498 -9.32 15.41 7.33
C ASP A 498 -10.35 14.28 7.18
N ALA A 499 -9.87 13.03 7.12
CA ALA A 499 -10.71 11.84 7.03
C ALA A 499 -11.48 11.59 8.34
N MET A 500 -10.86 11.78 9.50
CA MET A 500 -11.53 11.69 10.80
C MET A 500 -12.62 12.76 10.95
N ASP A 501 -12.32 14.02 10.62
CA ASP A 501 -13.30 15.10 10.61
C ASP A 501 -14.49 14.82 9.68
N THR A 502 -14.23 14.13 8.57
CA THR A 502 -15.28 13.69 7.64
C THR A 502 -16.18 12.63 8.26
N LEU A 503 -15.61 11.65 8.98
CA LEU A 503 -16.38 10.60 9.66
C LEU A 503 -17.22 11.15 10.83
N GLU A 504 -16.69 12.15 11.54
CA GLU A 504 -17.39 12.78 12.66
C GLU A 504 -18.38 13.86 12.22
N GLY A 505 -18.41 14.20 10.93
CA GLY A 505 -19.27 15.25 10.40
C GLY A 505 -18.88 16.67 10.88
N ARG A 506 -17.66 16.84 11.40
CA ARG A 506 -17.15 18.15 11.84
C ARG A 506 -17.02 19.06 10.62
N ARG A 507 -17.67 20.23 10.68
CA ARG A 507 -17.50 21.30 9.69
C ARG A 507 -16.63 22.37 10.34
N ASN A 508 -15.32 22.25 10.18
CA ASN A 508 -14.40 23.32 10.55
C ASN A 508 -14.32 24.32 9.38
N ASP A 509 -14.24 25.61 9.70
CA ASP A 509 -14.09 26.69 8.70
C ASP A 509 -12.69 26.72 8.06
N GLU A 510 -11.74 25.95 8.61
CA GLU A 510 -10.38 25.83 8.08
C GLU A 510 -10.31 24.98 6.81
N GLU A 511 -9.46 25.39 5.87
CA GLU A 511 -9.27 24.68 4.62
C GLU A 511 -8.53 23.35 4.84
N ARG A 512 -9.27 22.24 4.69
CA ARG A 512 -8.74 20.87 4.71
C ARG A 512 -7.65 20.66 3.67
N VAL A 513 -6.61 19.92 4.03
CA VAL A 513 -5.47 19.61 3.15
C VAL A 513 -5.92 18.88 1.90
N TRP A 514 -6.89 17.96 2.03
CA TRP A 514 -7.49 17.26 0.91
C TRP A 514 -8.16 18.20 -0.11
N ASN A 515 -8.83 19.28 0.34
CA ASN A 515 -9.43 20.26 -0.56
C ASN A 515 -8.37 20.98 -1.39
N THR A 516 -7.24 21.31 -0.75
CA THR A 516 -6.09 21.92 -1.42
C THR A 516 -5.50 20.97 -2.46
N ILE A 517 -5.30 19.69 -2.12
CA ILE A 517 -4.84 18.66 -3.07
C ILE A 517 -5.77 18.56 -4.27
N GLN A 518 -7.09 18.57 -4.06
CA GLN A 518 -8.06 18.55 -5.14
C GLN A 518 -7.97 19.78 -6.04
N LYS A 519 -7.81 20.97 -5.48
CA LYS A 519 -7.65 22.22 -6.25
C LYS A 519 -6.39 22.18 -7.10
N VAL A 520 -5.25 21.81 -6.53
CA VAL A 520 -3.96 21.73 -7.25
C VAL A 520 -4.03 20.64 -8.32
N GLY A 521 -4.58 19.47 -8.01
CA GLY A 521 -4.72 18.38 -8.99
C GLY A 521 -5.59 18.77 -10.19
N ARG A 522 -6.64 19.57 -10.01
CA ARG A 522 -7.43 20.12 -11.12
C ARG A 522 -6.64 21.07 -12.01
N ILE A 523 -5.80 21.91 -11.41
CA ILE A 523 -4.94 22.84 -12.15
C ILE A 523 -3.90 22.05 -12.95
N GLU A 524 -3.25 21.06 -12.33
CA GLU A 524 -2.29 20.17 -13.00
C GLU A 524 -2.94 19.45 -14.18
N ASP A 525 -4.15 18.91 -13.99
CA ASP A 525 -4.92 18.27 -15.05
C ASP A 525 -5.22 19.18 -16.23
N PHE A 526 -5.60 20.42 -15.94
CA PHE A 526 -5.86 21.42 -16.97
C PHE A 526 -4.59 21.77 -17.76
N LEU A 527 -3.45 21.93 -17.06
CA LEU A 527 -2.16 22.20 -17.72
C LEU A 527 -1.75 21.05 -18.64
N TYR A 528 -1.89 19.79 -18.21
CA TYR A 528 -1.62 18.63 -19.07
C TYR A 528 -2.54 18.58 -20.29
N GLN A 529 -3.83 18.89 -20.12
CA GLN A 529 -4.77 18.92 -21.25
C GLN A 529 -4.39 20.00 -22.27
N LEU A 530 -3.99 21.19 -21.79
CA LEU A 530 -3.50 22.27 -22.65
C LEU A 530 -2.22 21.86 -23.39
N GLU A 531 -1.27 21.24 -22.70
CA GLU A 531 -0.03 20.76 -23.29
C GLU A 531 -0.28 19.71 -24.39
N ASP A 532 -1.12 18.71 -24.12
CA ASP A 532 -1.47 17.67 -25.10
C ASP A 532 -2.19 18.27 -26.33
N SER A 533 -3.13 19.18 -26.10
CA SER A 533 -3.83 19.91 -27.18
C SER A 533 -2.84 20.74 -28.04
N PHE A 534 -1.91 21.44 -27.38
CA PHE A 534 -0.86 22.19 -28.05
C PHE A 534 0.05 21.29 -28.88
N LEU A 535 0.51 20.17 -28.32
CA LEU A 535 1.36 19.19 -29.00
C LEU A 535 0.65 18.55 -30.20
N LYS A 536 -0.62 18.17 -30.07
CA LYS A 536 -1.46 17.66 -31.17
C LYS A 536 -1.60 18.69 -32.28
N THR A 537 -1.87 19.94 -31.93
CA THR A 537 -1.98 21.05 -32.89
C THR A 537 -0.65 21.32 -33.58
N LYS A 538 0.46 21.29 -32.85
CA LYS A 538 1.82 21.44 -33.39
C LYS A 538 2.15 20.32 -34.38
N LYS A 539 1.88 19.05 -34.03
CA LYS A 539 2.05 17.89 -34.93
C LYS A 539 1.23 18.05 -36.22
N LEU A 540 -0.04 18.45 -36.11
CA LEU A 540 -0.90 18.69 -37.27
C LEU A 540 -0.37 19.80 -38.18
N ARG A 541 0.11 20.91 -37.60
CA ARG A 541 0.71 22.02 -38.37
C ARG A 541 1.98 21.56 -39.09
N THR A 542 2.83 20.77 -38.44
CA THR A 542 4.04 20.21 -39.05
C THR A 542 3.71 19.24 -40.19
N ALA A 543 2.74 18.35 -39.99
CA ALA A 543 2.28 17.42 -41.01
C ALA A 543 1.69 18.15 -42.24
N ARG A 544 0.88 19.21 -42.01
CA ARG A 544 0.37 20.06 -43.10
C ARG A 544 1.52 20.73 -43.87
N ARG A 545 2.52 21.28 -43.17
CA ARG A 545 3.71 21.88 -43.82
C ARG A 545 4.49 20.85 -44.65
N GLN A 546 4.70 19.65 -44.14
CA GLN A 546 5.37 18.56 -44.88
C GLN A 546 4.57 18.13 -46.12
N LYS A 547 3.25 17.98 -45.99
CA LYS A 547 2.37 17.64 -47.12
C LYS A 547 2.42 18.72 -48.21
N THR A 548 2.41 20.00 -47.85
CA THR A 548 2.55 21.10 -48.81
C THR A 548 3.93 21.11 -49.48
N LYS A 549 5.00 20.83 -48.74
CA LYS A 549 6.36 20.70 -49.32
C LYS A 549 6.47 19.54 -50.30
N MET A 550 5.94 18.36 -49.95
CA MET A 550 5.92 17.20 -50.86
C MET A 550 5.10 17.48 -52.12
N LYS A 551 3.93 18.12 -51.99
CA LYS A 551 3.13 18.53 -53.15
C LYS A 551 3.91 19.43 -54.10
N ARG A 552 4.58 20.47 -53.57
CA ARG A 552 5.41 21.37 -54.39
C ARG A 552 6.56 20.66 -55.10
N LEU A 553 7.21 19.71 -54.43
CA LEU A 553 8.28 18.90 -55.03
C LEU A 553 7.76 17.96 -56.12
N GLN A 554 6.57 17.37 -55.94
CA GLN A 554 5.92 16.55 -56.97
C GLN A 554 5.51 17.37 -58.19
N THR A 555 4.99 18.59 -58.01
CA THR A 555 4.64 19.48 -59.14
C THR A 555 5.88 19.91 -59.91
N ALA A 556 7.01 20.15 -59.21
CA ALA A 556 8.29 20.52 -59.84
C ALA A 556 9.00 19.36 -60.55
N GLN A 557 8.61 18.11 -60.31
CA GLN A 557 9.12 16.92 -61.02
C GLN A 557 8.24 16.50 -62.20
N GLN A 558 7.03 17.05 -62.32
CA GLN A 558 6.09 16.84 -63.43
C GLN A 558 6.07 18.01 -64.43
N SER A 559 6.85 19.06 -64.14
CA SER A 559 7.19 20.17 -65.05
C SER A 559 8.54 19.87 -65.67
#